data_AF-A0A1G2Y567-F1
#
_entry.id   AF-A0A1G2Y567-F1
#
_cell.length_a   1.000
_cell.length_b   1.000
_cell.length_c   1.000
_cell.angle_alpha   90.00
_cell.angle_beta   90.00
_cell.angle_gamma   90.00
#
_symmetry.space_group_name_H-M   'P 1'
#
loop_
_entity.id
_entity.type
_entity.pdbx_description
1 polymer ?
#
loop_
_entity_poly.entity_id
_entity_poly.type
_entity_poly.pdbx_seq_one_letter_code
_entity_poly.pdbx_strand_id
1 'polypeptide(L)' 'MSFVCPKCGRFGMEWDSRAKALICNYNTCNHVIIVDFCNESRNPDLKEINFALEKDISIINENSEFNIPV' A
#
# COMPACT_ATOMS: atom_id res chain seq x y z
N MET A 1 -12.56 6.33 -1.06
CA MET A 1 -12.14 5.98 0.31
C MET A 1 -10.64 6.09 0.34
N SER A 2 -10.09 6.75 1.36
CA SER A 2 -8.67 7.05 1.45
C SER A 2 -8.08 6.40 2.70
N PHE A 3 -6.82 5.97 2.60
CA PHE A 3 -6.07 5.22 3.61
C PHE A 3 -4.78 5.96 3.96
N VAL A 4 -4.17 5.58 5.08
CA VAL A 4 -2.84 6.06 5.46
C VAL A 4 -1.80 5.33 4.63
N CYS A 5 -0.89 6.07 4.00
CA CYS A 5 0.23 5.49 3.28
C CYS A 5 1.28 4.96 4.27
N PRO A 6 1.66 3.67 4.22
CA PRO A 6 2.62 3.09 5.15
C PRO A 6 4.05 3.63 4.96
N LYS A 7 4.40 4.06 3.74
CA LYS A 7 5.72 4.61 3.44
C LYS A 7 5.96 6.02 3.99
N CYS A 8 4.96 6.91 3.92
CA CYS A 8 5.11 8.32 4.33
C CYS A 8 4.27 8.74 5.54
N GLY A 9 3.42 7.84 6.05
CA GLY A 9 2.53 8.09 7.19
C GLY A 9 1.40 9.08 6.93
N ARG A 10 1.23 9.57 5.69
CA ARG A 10 0.21 10.58 5.34
C ARG A 10 -1.10 9.92 4.91
N PHE A 11 -2.21 10.55 5.28
CA PHE A 11 -3.55 10.17 4.82
C PHE A 11 -3.79 10.67 3.39
N GLY A 12 -4.00 9.76 2.45
CA GLY A 12 -4.17 10.13 1.03
C GLY A 12 -3.81 9.00 0.07
N MET A 13 -3.93 7.76 0.51
CA MET A 13 -3.73 6.59 -0.31
C MET A 13 -5.09 6.09 -0.80
N GLU A 14 -5.30 5.98 -2.11
CA GLU A 14 -6.61 5.71 -2.69
C GLU A 14 -6.60 4.45 -3.55
N TRP A 15 -7.73 3.74 -3.55
CA TRP A 15 -7.92 2.57 -4.41
C TRP A 15 -8.16 2.99 -5.86
N ASP A 16 -7.27 2.55 -6.74
CA ASP A 16 -7.44 2.60 -8.19
C ASP A 16 -7.94 1.23 -8.68
N SER A 17 -9.20 1.19 -9.10
CA SER A 17 -9.86 -0.03 -9.56
C SER A 17 -9.36 -0.54 -10.92
N ARG A 18 -8.69 0.31 -11.71
CA ARG A 18 -8.10 -0.05 -13.01
C ARG A 18 -6.73 -0.67 -12.81
N ALA A 19 -5.91 -0.05 -11.97
CA ALA A 19 -4.58 -0.54 -11.62
C ALA A 19 -4.62 -1.67 -10.58
N LYS A 20 -5.78 -1.91 -9.95
CA LYS A 20 -5.96 -2.84 -8.84
C LYS A 20 -4.93 -2.56 -7.73
N ALA A 21 -4.73 -1.29 -7.42
CA ALA A 21 -3.67 -0.84 -6.54
C ALA A 21 -4.13 0.29 -5.63
N LEU A 22 -3.49 0.39 -4.47
CA LEU A 22 -3.56 1.56 -3.61
C LEU A 22 -2.43 2.52 -3.99
N ILE A 23 -2.77 3.76 -4.31
CA ILE A 23 -1.83 4.76 -4.81
C ILE A 23 -1.79 5.94 -3.84
N CYS A 24 -0.59 6.33 -3.40
CA CYS A 24 -0.40 7.52 -2.58
C CYS A 24 -0.48 8.77 -3.47
N ASN A 25 -1.45 9.65 -3.20
CA ASN A 25 -1.67 10.89 -3.98
C ASN A 25 -0.59 11.97 -3.77
N TYR A 26 0.35 11.75 -2.85
CA TYR A 26 1.44 12.68 -2.62
C TYR A 26 2.60 12.37 -3.58
N ASN A 27 2.83 13.26 -4.54
CA ASN A 27 3.90 13.17 -5.53
C ASN A 27 5.31 13.01 -4.93
N THR A 28 5.49 13.42 -3.66
CA THR A 28 6.75 13.25 -2.92
C THR A 28 6.99 11.81 -2.46
N CYS A 29 5.95 10.98 -2.45
CA CYS A 29 5.99 9.59 -1.97
C CYS A 29 5.89 8.59 -3.12
N ASN A 30 4.90 8.79 -4.02
CA ASN A 30 4.57 7.91 -5.15
C ASN A 30 4.50 6.42 -4.78
N HIS A 31 4.08 6.12 -3.54
CA HIS A 31 3.99 4.74 -3.08
C HIS A 31 2.79 4.04 -3.71
N VAL A 32 3.01 2.83 -4.18
CA VAL A 32 1.99 2.00 -4.83
C VAL A 32 2.00 0.63 -4.20
N ILE A 33 0.85 0.17 -3.74
CA ILE A 33 0.65 -1.18 -3.22
C ILE A 33 -0.26 -1.90 -4.19
N ILE A 34 0.27 -2.89 -4.89
CA ILE A 34 -0.52 -3.74 -5.77
C ILE A 34 -1.32 -4.68 -4.88
N VAL A 35 -2.64 -4.68 -5.07
CA VAL A 35 -3.53 -5.53 -4.32
C VAL A 35 -4.02 -6.62 -5.26
N ASP A 36 -3.23 -7.68 -5.34
CA ASP A 36 -3.51 -8.83 -6.18
C ASP A 36 -4.44 -9.79 -5.44
N PHE A 37 -5.71 -9.82 -5.85
CA PHE A 37 -6.67 -10.82 -5.40
C PHE A 37 -7.01 -11.75 -6.55
N CYS A 38 -7.02 -13.06 -6.26
CA CYS A 38 -7.42 -14.13 -7.18
C CYS A 38 -8.86 -14.03 -7.75
N ASN A 39 -9.60 -12.95 -7.48
CA ASN A 39 -10.91 -12.65 -8.04
C ASN A 39 -10.90 -11.25 -8.65
N GLU A 40 -10.40 -11.16 -9.88
CA GLU A 40 -10.16 -9.93 -10.65
C GLU A 40 -11.42 -9.04 -10.85
N SER A 41 -12.61 -9.60 -10.62
CA SER A 41 -13.90 -8.98 -10.97
C SER A 41 -14.57 -8.17 -9.86
N ARG A 42 -14.00 -8.07 -8.65
CA ARG A 42 -14.62 -7.29 -7.55
C ARG A 42 -13.76 -6.15 -7.03
N ASN A 43 -14.41 -5.12 -6.49
CA ASN A 43 -13.73 -4.15 -5.64
C ASN A 43 -13.35 -4.85 -4.32
N PRO A 44 -12.14 -4.60 -3.81
CA PRO A 44 -11.70 -5.22 -2.59
C PRO A 44 -12.52 -4.71 -1.40
N ASP A 45 -12.75 -5.60 -0.45
CA ASP A 45 -13.33 -5.21 0.83
C ASP A 45 -12.28 -4.52 1.74
N LEU A 46 -12.75 -3.99 2.87
CA LEU A 46 -11.87 -3.29 3.80
C LEU A 46 -10.80 -4.21 4.40
N LYS A 47 -11.11 -5.50 4.61
CA LYS A 47 -10.18 -6.46 5.22
C LYS A 47 -9.05 -6.77 4.26
N GLU A 48 -9.40 -6.95 3.00
CA GLU A 48 -8.52 -7.10 1.86
C GLU A 48 -7.54 -5.92 1.73
N ILE A 49 -8.06 -4.69 1.80
CA ILE A 49 -7.22 -3.48 1.78
C ILE A 49 -6.28 -3.42 2.99
N ASN A 50 -6.79 -3.68 4.20
CA ASN A 50 -5.98 -3.67 5.42
C ASN A 50 -4.86 -4.72 5.37
N PHE A 51 -5.16 -5.93 4.87
CA PHE A 51 -4.17 -6.98 4.71
C PHE A 51 -3.02 -6.55 3.78
N ALA A 52 -3.34 -5.88 2.67
CA ALA A 52 -2.33 -5.37 1.75
C ALA A 52 -1.46 -4.27 2.38
N LEU A 53 -2.07 -3.39 3.17
CA LEU A 53 -1.35 -2.35 3.93
C LEU A 53 -0.42 -2.95 4.99
N GLU A 54 -0.89 -3.92 5.78
CA GLU A 54 -0.07 -4.58 6.81
C GLU A 54 1.11 -5.35 6.20
N LYS A 55 0.87 -6.08 5.10
CA LYS A 55 1.93 -6.77 4.37
C LYS A 55 3.00 -5.79 3.88
N ASP A 56 2.58 -4.66 3.33
CA ASP A 56 3.50 -3.64 2.84
C ASP A 56 4.30 -2.98 3.98
N ILE A 57 3.69 -2.73 5.14
CA ILE A 57 4.40 -2.29 6.36
C ILE A 57 5.47 -3.30 6.76
N SER A 58 5.17 -4.60 6.75
CA SER A 58 6.14 -5.65 7.07
C SER A 58 7.34 -5.60 6.12
N ILE A 59 7.09 -5.48 4.81
CA ILE A 59 8.13 -5.38 3.79
C ILE A 59 9.00 -4.14 4.01
N ILE A 60 8.38 -2.98 4.32
CA ILE A 60 9.12 -1.74 4.60
C ILE A 60 10.01 -1.91 5.83
N ASN A 61 9.48 -2.52 6.90
CA ASN A 61 10.24 -2.74 8.14
C ASN A 61 11.40 -3.70 7.93
N GLU A 62 11.19 -4.83 7.24
CA GLU A 62 12.25 -5.77 6.89
C GLU A 62 13.36 -5.08 6.09
N ASN A 63 13.02 -4.24 5.11
CA ASN A 63 14.02 -3.50 4.34
C ASN A 63 14.70 -2.38 5.15
N SER A 64 14.06 -1.83 6.18
CA SER A 64 14.67 -0.85 7.08
C SER A 64 15.73 -1.47 7.98
N GLU A 65 15.59 -2.75 8.34
CA GLU A 65 16.53 -3.46 9.21
C GLU A 65 17.84 -3.86 8.48
N PHE A 66 17.88 -3.81 7.14
CA PHE A 66 19.09 -4.06 6.36
C PHE A 66 19.98 -2.83 6.12
N ASN A 67 19.57 -1.63 6.53
CA ASN A 67 20.44 -0.45 6.50
C ASN A 67 21.28 -0.37 7.79
N ILE A 68 22.23 -1.30 7.93
CA ILE A 68 23.33 -1.16 8.88
C ILE A 68 24.35 -0.20 8.22
N PRO A 69 24.61 1.00 8.78
CA PRO A 69 25.69 1.84 8.27
C PRO A 69 27.04 1.13 8.54
N VAL A 70 27.84 0.94 7.48
CA VAL A 70 29.25 0.51 7.56
C VAL A 70 30.12 1.71 7.89
#